data_AF-A0A7Z2QB19-F1
#
_entry.id   AF-A0A7Z2QB19-F1
#
_cell.length_a   1.000
_cell.length_b   1.000
_cell.length_c   1.000
_cell.angle_alpha   90.00
_cell.angle_beta   90.00
_cell.angle_gamma   90.00
#
_symmetry.space_group_name_H-M   'P 1'
#
loop_
_entity.id
_entity.type
_entity.pdbx_description
1 polymer ?
#
loop_
_entity_poly.entity_id
_entity_poly.type
_entity_poly.pdbx_seq_one_letter_code
_entity_poly.pdbx_strand_id
1 'polypeptide(L)'
;MASQQIQLNLSELRSALNSLDSSISEFKSYTKNFHDSTRDELKSFNSDFIEEVDALLDNMHNDSQTQLLNNLDAIYQAGDMLLEKMKETDEKIGTTIRSNTE
;
A
#
# COMPACT_ATOMS: atom_id res chain seq x y z
N MET A 1 9.51 -6.85 -38.02
CA MET A 1 9.27 -7.12 -36.58
C MET A 1 9.17 -5.77 -35.90
N ALA A 2 7.96 -5.30 -35.62
CA ALA A 2 7.76 -4.03 -34.95
C ALA A 2 8.30 -4.17 -33.52
N SER A 3 9.38 -3.46 -33.22
CA SER A 3 9.84 -3.21 -31.87
C SER A 3 8.68 -2.60 -31.10
N GLN A 4 7.97 -3.41 -30.30
CA GLN A 4 7.09 -2.92 -29.25
C GLN A 4 7.96 -2.10 -28.31
N GLN A 5 8.06 -0.81 -28.62
CA GLN A 5 8.62 0.18 -27.75
C GLN A 5 7.66 0.22 -26.58
N ILE A 6 7.99 -0.52 -25.52
CA ILE A 6 7.27 -0.43 -24.27
C ILE A 6 7.48 1.02 -23.83
N GLN A 7 6.50 1.89 -24.09
CA GLN A 7 6.46 3.22 -23.46
C GLN A 7 6.20 2.96 -21.99
N LEU A 8 7.27 2.68 -21.25
CA LEU A 8 7.25 2.49 -19.82
C LEU A 8 6.95 3.85 -19.21
N ASN A 9 5.69 4.08 -18.84
CA ASN A 9 5.31 5.28 -18.11
C ASN A 9 5.65 5.11 -16.62
N LEU A 10 6.96 5.04 -16.34
CA LEU A 10 7.49 4.84 -14.99
C LEU A 10 7.01 5.93 -14.02
N SER A 11 6.72 7.13 -14.55
CA SER A 11 6.16 8.23 -13.78
C SER A 11 4.74 7.95 -13.28
N GLU A 12 3.88 7.38 -14.13
CA GLU A 12 2.51 7.01 -13.76
C GLU A 12 2.50 5.87 -12.74
N LEU A 13 3.33 4.83 -12.96
CA LEU A 13 3.47 3.73 -12.01
C LEU A 13 3.95 4.22 -10.65
N ARG A 14 4.97 5.09 -10.62
CA ARG A 14 5.47 5.69 -9.38
C ARG A 14 4.41 6.54 -8.69
N SER A 15 3.66 7.33 -9.45
CA SER A 15 2.57 8.15 -8.90
C SER A 15 1.48 7.28 -8.27
N ALA A 16 1.09 6.19 -8.95
CA ALA A 16 0.10 5.25 -8.43
C ALA A 16 0.58 4.57 -7.13
N LEU A 17 1.85 4.17 -7.06
CA LEU A 17 2.43 3.58 -5.84
C LEU A 17 2.47 4.57 -4.67
N ASN A 18 2.81 5.83 -4.93
CA ASN A 18 2.77 6.87 -3.90
C ASN A 18 1.35 7.14 -3.38
N SER A 19 0.35 7.13 -4.29
CA SER A 19 -1.06 7.25 -3.90
C SER A 19 -1.54 6.05 -3.08
N LEU A 20 -1.08 4.84 -3.42
CA LEU A 20 -1.37 3.62 -2.66
C LEU A 20 -0.79 3.72 -1.24
N ASP A 21 0.48 4.07 -1.09
CA ASP A 21 1.16 4.23 0.21
C ASP A 21 0.47 5.30 1.10
N SER A 22 0.08 6.42 0.49
CA SER A 22 -0.67 7.47 1.19
C SER A 22 -2.03 6.96 1.68
N SER A 23 -2.75 6.21 0.84
CA SER A 23 -4.06 5.65 1.18
C SER A 23 -3.97 4.59 2.28
N ILE A 24 -2.92 3.74 2.26
CA ILE A 24 -2.61 2.77 3.33
C ILE A 24 -2.42 3.50 4.66
N SER A 25 -1.63 4.59 4.65
CA SER A 25 -1.35 5.40 5.84
C SER A 25 -2.61 6.08 6.39
N GLU A 26 -3.44 6.65 5.52
CA GLU A 26 -4.73 7.25 5.91
C GLU A 26 -5.69 6.21 6.50
N PHE A 27 -5.83 5.04 5.85
CA PHE A 27 -6.69 3.97 6.34
C PHE A 27 -6.26 3.49 7.72
N LYS A 28 -4.94 3.31 7.93
CA LYS A 28 -4.36 2.91 9.22
C LYS A 28 -4.60 3.96 10.32
N SER A 29 -4.51 5.25 9.97
CA SER A 29 -4.78 6.35 10.90
C SER A 29 -6.27 6.43 11.25
N TYR A 30 -7.16 6.35 10.27
CA TYR A 30 -8.61 6.40 10.46
C TYR A 30 -9.09 5.28 11.39
N THR A 31 -8.70 4.04 11.09
CA THR A 31 -9.09 2.86 11.87
C THR A 31 -8.58 2.92 13.31
N LYS A 32 -7.33 3.38 13.51
CA LYS A 32 -6.79 3.61 14.86
C LYS A 32 -7.57 4.69 15.60
N ASN A 33 -7.79 5.84 14.98
CA ASN A 33 -8.49 6.96 15.62
C ASN A 33 -9.95 6.61 15.92
N PHE A 34 -10.62 5.89 15.02
CA PHE A 34 -11.98 5.39 15.22
C PHE A 34 -12.02 4.44 16.44
N HIS A 35 -11.12 3.46 16.48
CA HIS A 35 -10.98 2.55 17.62
C HIS A 35 -10.77 3.32 18.94
N ASP A 36 -9.77 4.19 19.00
CA ASP A 36 -9.40 4.91 20.23
C ASP A 36 -10.52 5.86 20.69
N SER A 37 -11.12 6.61 19.75
CA SER A 37 -12.17 7.59 20.06
C SER A 37 -13.46 6.90 20.49
N THR A 38 -13.88 5.85 19.78
CA THR A 38 -15.08 5.10 20.15
C THR A 38 -14.90 4.41 21.50
N ARG A 39 -13.71 3.85 21.78
CA ARG A 39 -13.43 3.26 23.10
C ARG A 39 -13.49 4.28 24.24
N ASP A 40 -12.93 5.47 24.03
CA ASP A 40 -12.94 6.52 25.06
C ASP A 40 -14.35 7.06 25.36
N GLU A 41 -15.21 7.19 24.35
CA GLU A 41 -16.63 7.55 24.56
C GLU A 41 -17.38 6.46 25.34
N LEU A 42 -17.09 5.19 25.04
CA LEU A 42 -17.76 4.04 25.63
C LEU A 42 -17.31 3.73 27.07
N LYS A 43 -16.09 4.09 27.48
CA LYS A 43 -15.61 3.97 28.88
C LYS A 43 -16.50 4.67 29.90
N SER A 44 -17.28 5.66 29.49
CA SER A 44 -18.20 6.39 30.37
C SER A 44 -19.48 5.61 30.71
N PHE A 45 -19.73 4.49 30.03
CA PHE A 45 -20.88 3.63 30.23
C PHE A 45 -20.45 2.33 30.95
N ASN A 46 -21.11 1.97 32.06
CA ASN A 46 -20.93 0.67 32.73
C ASN A 46 -22.05 -0.28 32.26
N SER A 47 -21.81 -1.09 31.23
CA SER A 47 -22.80 -2.03 30.69
C SER A 47 -22.11 -3.18 29.94
N ASP A 48 -22.67 -4.38 30.00
CA ASP A 48 -22.26 -5.56 29.20
C ASP A 48 -22.27 -5.26 27.68
N PHE A 49 -23.08 -4.29 27.24
CA PHE A 49 -23.05 -3.78 25.87
C PHE A 49 -21.68 -3.20 25.47
N ILE A 50 -20.95 -2.62 26.42
CA ILE A 50 -19.63 -2.03 26.17
C ILE A 50 -18.59 -3.13 25.98
N GLU A 51 -18.68 -4.24 26.69
CA GLU A 51 -17.76 -5.39 26.51
C GLU A 51 -17.88 -5.99 25.11
N GLU A 52 -19.11 -6.16 24.60
CA GLU A 52 -19.36 -6.65 23.23
C GLU A 52 -18.84 -5.66 22.17
N VAL A 53 -18.99 -4.35 22.39
CA VAL A 53 -18.47 -3.34 21.47
C VAL A 53 -16.94 -3.25 21.54
N ASP A 54 -16.33 -3.35 22.71
CA ASP A 54 -14.86 -3.38 22.86
C ASP A 54 -14.27 -4.61 22.15
N ALA A 55 -14.90 -5.78 22.29
CA ALA A 55 -14.50 -7.00 21.58
C ALA A 55 -14.65 -6.88 20.05
N LEU A 56 -15.71 -6.21 19.58
CA LEU A 56 -15.89 -5.93 18.15
C LEU A 56 -14.81 -4.97 17.61
N LEU A 57 -14.50 -3.92 18.37
CA LEU A 57 -13.46 -2.95 18.02
C LEU A 57 -12.07 -3.60 18.01
N ASP A 58 -11.75 -4.45 18.99
CA ASP A 58 -10.51 -5.23 19.03
C ASP A 58 -10.40 -6.19 17.85
N ASN A 59 -11.49 -6.87 17.46
CA ASN A 59 -11.49 -7.75 16.29
C ASN A 59 -11.31 -6.99 14.97
N MET A 60 -11.93 -5.81 14.83
CA MET A 60 -11.71 -4.94 13.67
C MET A 60 -10.27 -4.42 13.60
N HIS A 61 -9.69 -4.06 14.75
CA HIS A 61 -8.32 -3.60 14.83
C HIS A 61 -7.30 -4.71 14.53
N ASN A 62 -7.54 -5.94 15.03
CA ASN A 62 -6.55 -7.01 14.94
C ASN A 62 -6.63 -7.84 13.65
N ASP A 63 -7.83 -8.23 13.18
CA ASP A 63 -7.92 -9.24 12.10
C ASP A 63 -8.10 -8.63 10.72
N SER A 64 -9.13 -7.79 10.53
CA SER A 64 -9.48 -7.26 9.20
C SER A 64 -8.57 -6.12 8.76
N GLN A 65 -8.19 -5.23 9.68
CA GLN A 65 -7.25 -4.17 9.39
C GLN A 65 -5.87 -4.74 9.01
N THR A 66 -5.39 -5.75 9.74
CA THR A 66 -4.06 -6.33 9.54
C THR A 66 -3.93 -7.08 8.21
N GLN A 67 -4.91 -7.91 7.84
CA GLN A 67 -4.84 -8.63 6.56
C GLN A 67 -4.94 -7.71 5.35
N LEU A 68 -5.85 -6.72 5.39
CA LEU A 68 -5.98 -5.75 4.31
C LEU A 68 -4.71 -4.90 4.17
N LEU A 69 -4.17 -4.38 5.26
CA LEU A 69 -2.92 -3.61 5.25
C LEU A 69 -1.76 -4.44 4.72
N ASN A 70 -1.61 -5.70 5.17
CA ASN A 70 -0.57 -6.59 4.69
C ASN A 70 -0.67 -6.83 3.17
N ASN A 71 -1.88 -7.02 2.65
CA ASN A 71 -2.09 -7.19 1.21
C ASN A 71 -1.76 -5.92 0.43
N LEU A 72 -2.12 -4.75 0.94
CA LEU A 72 -1.82 -3.47 0.30
C LEU A 72 -0.32 -3.16 0.32
N ASP A 73 0.37 -3.45 1.43
CA ASP A 73 1.82 -3.35 1.55
C ASP A 73 2.52 -4.31 0.57
N ALA A 74 2.02 -5.54 0.42
CA ALA A 74 2.55 -6.51 -0.55
C ALA A 74 2.39 -6.03 -2.00
N ILE A 75 1.26 -5.41 -2.34
CA ILE A 75 1.03 -4.81 -3.67
C ILE A 75 2.00 -3.65 -3.90
N TYR A 76 2.17 -2.77 -2.91
CA TYR A 76 3.12 -1.67 -2.98
C TYR A 76 4.55 -2.19 -3.23
N GLN A 77 5.01 -3.16 -2.44
CA GLN A 77 6.34 -3.75 -2.58
C GLN A 77 6.54 -4.42 -3.95
N ALA A 78 5.55 -5.17 -4.43
CA ALA A 78 5.61 -5.79 -5.75
C ALA A 78 5.70 -4.75 -6.88
N GLY A 79 4.95 -3.65 -6.77
CA GLY A 79 4.99 -2.55 -7.72
C GLY A 79 6.32 -1.80 -7.71
N ASP A 80 6.89 -1.55 -6.54
CA ASP A 80 8.20 -0.90 -6.41
C ASP A 80 9.32 -1.78 -6.99
N MET A 81 9.28 -3.10 -6.73
CA MET A 81 10.19 -4.06 -7.35
C MET A 81 10.08 -4.08 -8.88
N LEU A 82 8.85 -4.03 -9.41
CA LEU A 82 8.61 -3.95 -10.85
C LEU A 82 9.23 -2.67 -11.43
N LEU A 83 9.05 -1.54 -10.76
CA LEU A 83 9.57 -0.25 -11.19
C LEU A 83 11.11 -0.25 -11.23
N GLU A 84 11.77 -0.80 -10.22
CA GLU A 84 13.23 -0.96 -10.21
C GLU A 84 13.72 -1.90 -11.31
N LYS A 85 13.06 -3.04 -11.51
CA LYS A 85 13.42 -3.99 -12.58
C LYS A 85 13.25 -3.39 -13.97
N MET A 86 12.23 -2.54 -14.16
CA MET A 86 12.03 -1.81 -15.41
C MET A 86 13.15 -0.79 -15.65
N LYS A 87 13.56 -0.01 -14.64
CA LYS A 87 14.71 0.90 -14.74
C LYS A 87 16.00 0.17 -15.09
N GLU A 88 16.31 -0.93 -14.39
CA GLU A 88 17.49 -1.76 -14.66
C GLU A 88 17.49 -2.27 -16.10
N THR A 89 16.32 -2.65 -16.62
CA THR A 89 16.18 -3.17 -17.99
C THR A 89 16.39 -2.06 -19.02
N ASP A 90 15.81 -0.88 -18.82
CA ASP A 90 16.02 0.28 -19.68
C ASP A 90 17.49 0.70 -19.72
N GLU A 91 18.18 0.72 -18.59
CA GLU A 91 19.62 1.02 -18.54
C GLU A 91 20.47 -0.02 -19.28
N LYS A 92 20.16 -1.31 -19.14
CA LYS A 92 20.85 -2.41 -19.85
C LYS A 92 20.63 -2.33 -21.37
N ILE A 93 19.42 -2.03 -21.81
CA ILE A 93 19.13 -1.85 -23.24
C ILE A 93 19.88 -0.61 -23.77
N GLY A 94 19.82 0.51 -23.05
CA GLY A 94 20.49 1.75 -23.44
C GLY A 94 22.01 1.62 -23.53
N THR A 95 22.64 0.90 -22.60
CA THR A 95 24.08 0.59 -22.64
C THR A 95 24.41 -0.30 -23.83
N THR A 96 23.66 -1.39 -24.04
CA THR A 96 23.87 -2.32 -25.17
C THR A 96 23.80 -1.61 -26.53
N ILE A 97 22.84 -0.70 -26.70
CA ILE A 97 22.70 0.09 -27.94
C ILE A 97 23.94 0.96 -28.14
N ARG A 98 24.39 1.71 -27.12
CA ARG A 98 25.57 2.58 -27.22
C ARG A 98 26.84 1.81 -27.58
N SER A 99 27.08 0.67 -26.95
CA SER A 99 28.26 -0.17 -27.19
C SER A 99 28.27 -0.89 -28.54
N ASN A 100 27.13 -1.02 -29.22
CA ASN A 100 27.05 -1.58 -30.58
C ASN A 100 27.13 -0.52 -31.69
N THR A 101 27.18 0.77 -31.32
CA THR A 101 27.36 1.91 -32.24
C THR A 101 28.77 2.49 -32.24
N GLU A 102 29.67 1.97 -31.39
CA GLU A 102 31.12 2.22 -31.40
C GLU A 102 31.86 1.09 -32.14
#